data_AF-A0A7W8BQY1-F1
#
_entry.id   AF-A0A7W8BQY1-F1
#
_cell.length_a   1.000
_cell.length_b   1.000
_cell.length_c   1.000
_cell.angle_alpha   90.00
_cell.angle_beta   90.00
_cell.angle_gamma   90.00
#
_symmetry.space_group_name_H-M   'P 1'
#
loop_
_entity.id
_entity.type
_entity.pdbx_description
1 polymer ?
#
loop_
_entity_poly.entity_id
_entity_poly.type
_entity_poly.pdbx_seq_one_letter_code
_entity_poly.pdbx_strand_id
1 'polypeptide(L)' 'MTEVIGPFRKSSYSQAESNCVEVAETAVAGRAVRDSKQQDGPLLTVSRDSWQAFLRQFA' A
#
# COMPACT_ATOMS: atom_id res chain seq x y z
N MET A 1 -10.11 11.77 -5.04
CA MET A 1 -10.51 10.38 -5.38
C MET A 1 -9.33 9.42 -5.15
N THR A 2 -8.69 9.54 -3.98
CA THR A 2 -7.48 8.80 -3.55
C THR A 2 -7.34 8.85 -2.02
N GLU A 3 -8.45 9.15 -1.35
CA GLU A 3 -8.50 9.28 0.09
C GLU A 3 -8.30 7.91 0.74
N VAL A 4 -7.39 7.83 1.70
CA VAL A 4 -7.15 6.63 2.52
C VAL A 4 -8.27 6.51 3.54
N ILE A 5 -8.98 5.40 3.54
CA ILE A 5 -10.18 5.19 4.38
C ILE A 5 -9.98 4.13 5.46
N GLY A 6 -8.83 3.46 5.48
CA GLY A 6 -8.52 2.37 6.40
C GLY A 6 -7.13 2.49 7.01
N PRO A 7 -6.85 1.73 8.09
CA PRO A 7 -5.54 1.75 8.73
C PRO A 7 -4.47 1.16 7.80
N PHE A 8 -3.24 1.67 7.91
CA PHE A 8 -2.09 1.07 7.26
C PHE A 8 -1.75 -0.27 7.93
N ARG A 9 -1.63 -1.32 7.11
CA ARG A 9 -1.18 -2.63 7.53
C ARG A 9 0.26 -2.84 7.08
N LYS A 10 1.14 -3.08 8.05
CA LYS A 10 2.55 -3.40 7.81
C LYS A 10 2.71 -4.79 7.22
N SER A 11 3.58 -4.93 6.24
CA SER A 11 3.94 -6.22 5.66
C SER A 11 4.67 -7.09 6.69
N SER A 12 4.37 -8.39 6.70
CA SER A 12 5.11 -9.37 7.52
C SER A 12 6.57 -9.54 7.09
N TYR A 13 6.91 -9.10 5.87
CA TYR A 13 8.28 -9.11 5.36
C TYR A 13 9.08 -7.89 5.81
N SER A 14 8.44 -6.90 6.44
CA SER A 14 9.09 -5.73 7.01
C SER A 14 9.82 -6.08 8.30
N GLN A 15 11.07 -6.52 8.15
CA GLN A 15 11.98 -6.82 9.25
C GLN A 15 12.67 -5.55 9.75
N ALA A 16 13.46 -5.66 10.82
CA ALA A 16 14.11 -4.53 11.51
C ALA A 16 14.79 -3.54 10.55
N GLU A 17 15.47 -4.03 9.51
CA GLU A 17 16.28 -3.19 8.63
C GLU A 17 15.80 -3.15 7.17
N SER A 18 14.86 -4.01 6.75
CA SER A 18 14.56 -4.21 5.31
C SER A 18 13.07 -4.42 4.99
N ASN A 19 12.70 -4.13 3.73
CA ASN A 19 11.36 -4.33 3.15
C ASN A 19 10.22 -3.63 3.90
N CYS A 20 10.46 -2.43 4.42
CA CYS A 20 9.53 -1.66 5.25
C CYS A 20 8.37 -1.04 4.43
N VAL A 21 7.31 -1.82 4.21
CA VAL A 21 6.17 -1.39 3.39
C VAL A 21 4.87 -1.57 4.18
N GLU A 22 4.02 -0.56 4.08
CA GLU A 22 2.67 -0.54 4.62
C GLU A 22 1.65 -0.26 3.52
N VAL A 23 0.49 -0.92 3.59
CA VAL A 23 -0.60 -0.76 2.61
C VAL A 23 -1.91 -0.45 3.31
N ALA A 24 -2.69 0.49 2.77
CA ALA A 24 -4.03 0.84 3.22
C ALA A 24 -5.04 0.86 2.07
N GLU A 25 -6.33 0.76 2.40
CA GLU A 25 -7.43 0.87 1.42
C GLU A 25 -7.79 2.33 1.14
N THR A 26 -8.19 2.62 -0.10
CA THR A 26 -8.68 3.94 -0.50
C THR A 26 -10.18 3.92 -0.84
N ALA A 27 -10.83 5.08 -0.82
CA ALA A 27 -12.29 5.25 -0.98
C ALA A 27 -12.89 4.59 -2.23
N VAL A 28 -12.09 4.36 -3.28
CA VAL A 28 -12.51 3.74 -4.55
C VAL A 28 -11.91 2.36 -4.75
N ALA A 29 -11.74 1.60 -3.66
CA ALA A 29 -11.16 0.26 -3.63
C ALA A 29 -9.75 0.17 -4.24
N GLY A 30 -9.01 1.27 -4.26
CA GLY A 30 -7.59 1.30 -4.59
C GLY A 30 -6.73 0.92 -3.38
N ARG A 31 -5.42 1.11 -3.54
CA ARG A 31 -4.42 0.89 -2.49
C ARG A 31 -3.49 2.09 -2.36
N ALA A 32 -3.27 2.52 -1.12
CA ALA A 32 -2.19 3.44 -0.78
C ALA A 32 -1.03 2.65 -0.19
N VAL A 33 0.16 2.88 -0.69
CA VAL A 33 1.40 2.22 -0.27
C VAL A 33 2.33 3.29 0.27
N ARG A 34 2.93 3.04 1.42
CA ARG A 34 3.94 3.92 2.01
C ARG A 34 5.11 3.14 2.58
N ASP A 35 6.22 3.85 2.74
CA ASP A 35 7.39 3.36 3.45
C ASP A 35 7.14 3.43 4.96
N SER A 36 7.33 2.32 5.69
CA SER A 36 7.07 2.30 7.14
C SER A 36 8.04 3.16 7.94
N LYS A 37 9.22 3.49 7.39
CA LYS A 37 10.22 4.35 8.05
C LYS A 37 9.92 5.84 7.84
N GLN A 38 9.16 6.19 6.80
CA GLN A 38 8.77 7.56 6.45
C GLN A 38 7.24 7.71 6.45
N GLN A 39 6.64 7.68 7.64
CA GLN A 39 5.17 7.69 7.80
C GLN A 39 4.51 8.99 7.29
N ASP A 40 5.23 10.11 7.36
CA ASP A 40 4.81 11.44 6.87
C ASP A 40 5.25 11.69 5.41
N GLY A 41 5.84 10.69 4.75
CA GLY A 41 6.28 10.76 3.37
C GLY A 41 5.15 10.67 2.35
N PRO A 42 5.47 10.82 1.05
CA PRO A 42 4.49 10.72 -0.01
C PRO A 42 3.90 9.30 -0.12
N LEU A 43 2.59 9.24 -0.39
CA LEU A 43 1.87 7.99 -0.61
C LEU A 43 1.87 7.62 -2.09
N LEU A 44 2.26 6.40 -2.42
CA LEU A 44 1.99 5.84 -3.73
C LEU A 44 0.55 5.33 -3.75
N THR A 45 -0.28 5.88 -4.65
CA THR A 45 -1.67 5.45 -4.79
C THR A 45 -1.87 4.66 -6.07
N VAL A 46 -2.55 3.54 -5.95
CA VAL A 46 -2.80 2.59 -7.05
C VAL A 46 -4.31 2.41 -7.18
N SER A 47 -4.81 2.47 -8.42
CA SER A 47 -6.21 2.20 -8.70
C SER A 47 -6.55 0.73 -8.44
N ARG A 48 -7.84 0.45 -8.27
CA ARG A 48 -8.35 -0.92 -8.12
C ARG A 48 -7.89 -1.83 -9.26
N ASP A 49 -8.04 -1.39 -10.50
CA ASP A 49 -7.76 -2.22 -11.68
C ASP A 49 -6.27 -2.51 -11.85
N SER A 50 -5.41 -1.51 -11.61
CA SER A 50 -3.95 -1.71 -11.63
C SER A 50 -3.49 -2.64 -10.50
N TRP A 51 -4.07 -2.52 -9.31
CA TRP A 51 -3.76 -3.42 -8.20
C TRP A 51 -4.18 -4.87 -8.51
N GLN A 52 -5.36 -5.07 -9.09
CA GLN A 52 -5.80 -6.40 -9.52
C GLN A 52 -4.91 -6.97 -10.63
N ALA A 53 -4.52 -6.16 -11.61
CA ALA A 53 -3.61 -6.57 -12.67
C ALA A 53 -2.25 -7.01 -12.10
N PHE A 54 -1.70 -6.27 -11.12
CA PHE A 54 -0.48 -6.62 -10.42
C PHE A 54 -0.59 -7.98 -9.71
N LEU A 55 -1.64 -8.21 -8.92
CA LEU A 55 -1.82 -9.48 -8.19
C LEU A 55 -1.91 -10.70 -9.11
N ARG A 56 -2.51 -10.55 -10.30
CA ARG A 56 -2.60 -11.63 -11.29
C ARG A 56 -1.24 -12.05 -11.86
N GLN A 57 -0.18 -11.26 -11.69
CA GLN A 57 1.17 -11.64 -12.15
C GLN A 57 1.83 -12.70 -11.24
N PHE A 58 1.32 -12.89 -10.03
CA PHE A 58 1.86 -13.80 -9.02
C PHE A 58 0.88 -14.94 -8.66
N ALA A 59 -0.21 -15.05 -9.41
CA ALA A 59 -1.21 -16.10 -9.27
C ALA A 59 -0.83 -17.34 -10.08
#